data_AF-A0A016WXZ4-F1
#
_entry.id   AF-A0A016WXZ4-F1
#
_cell.length_a   1.000
_cell.length_b   1.000
_cell.length_c   1.000
_cell.angle_alpha   90.00
_cell.angle_beta   90.00
_cell.angle_gamma   90.00
#
_symmetry.space_group_name_H-M   'P 1'
#
loop_
_entity.id
_entity.type
_entity.pdbx_description
1 polymer ?
#
loop_
_entity_poly.entity_id
_entity_poly.type
_entity_poly.pdbx_seq_one_letter_code
_entity_poly.pdbx_strand_id
1 'polypeptide(L)'
;MTSQPSSRILPDVPCRVCQDHSSGKHYGIFSCDGCAGFFKRSIRRHRQYVCKNKGGCEEGRCIVDKTHRNQCRWAFLRSIFPGEPFEQLNVFGSRACRLRKCLEIGMNKEAVQHERGPRNSSLRRQNLLLEHPRLALSPDLGSDSDASPPCMEKLPEVAARVFFQLITWTRYQLPFACLPLERQIATFQQCWPALFVLTCGERPFISSQQILAESTDFLKEKAEVAECFEKMESLRLDAREHAMLRTYALMKDTPSAYQLGFQLAAYHQVVHRADPLRFLK
;
A
#
# COMPACT_ATOMS: atom_id res chain seq x y z
N MET A 1 -44.01 -19.91 11.79
CA MET A 1 -42.80 -20.42 11.12
C MET A 1 -41.70 -19.38 11.28
N THR A 2 -40.86 -19.53 12.31
CA THR A 2 -39.76 -18.61 12.60
C THR A 2 -38.53 -19.02 11.79
N SER A 3 -38.16 -18.21 10.79
CA SER A 3 -36.92 -18.33 10.04
C SER A 3 -35.73 -18.01 10.96
N GLN A 4 -35.05 -19.02 11.47
CA GLN A 4 -33.77 -18.84 12.14
C GLN A 4 -32.69 -18.44 11.12
N PRO A 5 -31.87 -17.41 11.37
CA PRO A 5 -30.71 -17.14 10.55
C PRO A 5 -29.71 -18.26 10.81
N SER A 6 -29.53 -19.16 9.84
CA SER A 6 -28.45 -20.15 9.85
C SER A 6 -27.12 -19.39 9.93
N SER A 7 -26.55 -19.26 11.11
CA SER A 7 -25.21 -18.74 11.29
C SER A 7 -24.27 -19.65 10.49
N ARG A 8 -23.60 -19.11 9.48
CA ARG A 8 -22.67 -19.87 8.61
C ARG A 8 -21.42 -20.37 9.34
N ILE A 9 -21.32 -20.11 10.64
CA ILE A 9 -20.18 -20.40 11.50
C ILE A 9 -20.55 -21.65 12.31
N LEU A 10 -19.69 -22.66 12.26
CA LEU A 10 -19.79 -23.90 13.02
C LEU A 10 -18.98 -23.74 14.32
N PRO A 11 -19.62 -23.49 15.48
CA PRO A 11 -18.90 -23.21 16.72
C PRO A 11 -18.09 -24.40 17.24
N ASP A 12 -18.56 -25.62 16.99
CA ASP A 12 -17.91 -26.85 17.48
C ASP A 12 -16.86 -27.42 16.50
N VAL A 13 -16.72 -26.81 15.31
CA VAL A 13 -15.80 -27.29 14.28
C VAL A 13 -14.64 -26.30 14.11
N PRO A 14 -13.42 -26.62 14.60
CA PRO A 14 -12.30 -25.72 14.51
C PRO A 14 -11.67 -25.70 13.11
N CYS A 15 -11.18 -24.53 12.71
CA CYS A 15 -10.38 -24.33 11.51
C CYS A 15 -9.04 -25.08 11.63
N ARG A 16 -8.80 -26.04 10.74
CA ARG A 16 -7.59 -26.88 10.74
C ARG A 16 -6.28 -26.09 10.56
N VAL A 17 -6.37 -24.83 10.11
CA VAL A 17 -5.20 -23.94 9.96
C VAL A 17 -4.90 -23.16 11.24
N CYS A 18 -5.89 -22.52 11.86
CA CYS A 18 -5.65 -21.50 12.91
C CYS A 18 -6.50 -21.67 14.18
N GLN A 19 -7.28 -22.74 14.27
CA GLN A 19 -8.17 -23.08 15.38
C GLN A 19 -9.32 -22.08 15.68
N ASP A 20 -9.52 -21.07 14.82
CA ASP A 20 -10.74 -20.24 14.84
C ASP A 20 -11.97 -21.05 14.40
N HIS A 21 -13.18 -20.57 14.65
CA HIS A 21 -14.41 -21.25 14.24
C HIS A 21 -14.46 -21.44 12.71
N SER A 22 -14.74 -22.66 12.27
CA SER A 22 -14.86 -22.95 10.84
C SER A 22 -16.17 -22.40 10.30
N SER A 23 -16.17 -21.95 9.05
CA SER A 23 -17.38 -21.62 8.29
C SER A 23 -17.78 -22.75 7.32
N GLY A 24 -17.25 -23.96 7.54
CA GLY A 24 -17.43 -25.13 6.67
C GLY A 24 -16.18 -25.54 5.89
N LYS A 25 -16.38 -26.40 4.88
CA LYS A 25 -15.29 -26.91 4.03
C LYS A 25 -14.92 -25.90 2.95
N HIS A 26 -13.66 -25.49 2.92
CA HIS A 26 -13.09 -24.65 1.86
C HIS A 26 -11.82 -25.30 1.33
N TYR A 27 -11.73 -25.46 0.01
CA TYR A 27 -10.60 -26.10 -0.67
C TYR A 27 -10.25 -27.49 -0.10
N GLY A 28 -11.26 -28.27 0.29
CA GLY A 28 -11.08 -29.66 0.72
C GLY A 28 -11.02 -29.89 2.24
N ILE A 29 -10.90 -28.84 3.06
CA ILE A 29 -10.81 -28.99 4.53
C ILE A 29 -11.73 -28.03 5.28
N PHE A 30 -12.04 -28.35 6.54
CA PHE A 30 -12.70 -27.40 7.45
C PHE A 30 -11.76 -26.24 7.79
N SER A 31 -12.16 -25.03 7.40
CA SER A 31 -11.41 -23.81 7.68
C SER A 31 -12.33 -22.63 7.94
N CYS A 32 -11.77 -21.54 8.47
CA CYS A 32 -12.47 -20.27 8.66
C CYS A 32 -12.35 -19.40 7.39
N ASP A 33 -13.25 -18.43 7.24
CA ASP A 33 -13.25 -17.49 6.10
C ASP A 33 -11.91 -16.76 5.93
N GLY A 34 -11.25 -16.47 7.05
CA GLY A 34 -9.93 -15.83 7.04
C GLY A 34 -8.85 -16.68 6.36
N CYS A 35 -8.82 -17.98 6.63
CA CYS A 35 -7.84 -18.91 6.03
C CYS A 35 -8.20 -19.30 4.61
N ALA A 36 -9.49 -19.50 4.33
CA ALA A 36 -9.98 -19.74 2.97
C ALA A 36 -9.67 -18.56 2.04
N GLY A 37 -9.98 -17.33 2.47
CA GLY A 37 -9.69 -16.11 1.70
C GLY A 37 -8.19 -15.86 1.53
N PHE A 38 -7.40 -16.14 2.57
CA PHE A 38 -5.93 -16.07 2.48
C PHE A 38 -5.40 -17.04 1.42
N PHE A 39 -5.75 -18.33 1.51
CA PHE A 39 -5.31 -19.36 0.56
C PHE A 39 -5.65 -18.99 -0.89
N LYS A 40 -6.91 -18.60 -1.14
CA LYS A 40 -7.37 -18.15 -2.46
C LYS A 40 -6.51 -17.04 -3.06
N ARG A 41 -6.22 -15.98 -2.29
CA ARG A 41 -5.43 -14.83 -2.76
C ARG A 41 -3.98 -15.21 -3.00
N SER A 42 -3.43 -16.09 -2.16
CA SER A 42 -2.05 -16.56 -2.27
C SER A 42 -1.83 -17.38 -3.54
N ILE A 43 -2.73 -18.34 -3.83
CA ILE A 43 -2.65 -19.17 -5.03
C ILE A 43 -2.90 -18.33 -6.29
N ARG A 44 -3.96 -17.51 -6.34
CA ARG A 44 -4.29 -16.71 -7.54
C ARG A 44 -3.18 -15.74 -7.96
N ARG A 45 -2.54 -15.09 -7.00
CA ARG A 45 -1.49 -14.10 -7.27
C ARG A 45 -0.10 -14.73 -7.25
N HIS A 46 0.00 -16.06 -7.23
CA HIS A 46 1.27 -16.79 -7.18
C HIS A 46 2.23 -16.21 -6.12
N ARG A 47 1.70 -15.91 -4.92
CA ARG A 47 2.45 -15.20 -3.88
C ARG A 47 3.53 -16.11 -3.33
N GLN A 48 4.78 -15.66 -3.43
CA GLN A 48 5.92 -16.26 -2.75
C GLN A 48 6.11 -15.55 -1.41
N TYR A 49 5.98 -16.31 -0.31
CA TYR A 49 6.23 -15.81 1.03
C TYR A 49 7.50 -16.45 1.59
N VAL A 50 8.30 -15.67 2.29
CA VAL A 50 9.51 -16.16 2.97
C VAL A 50 9.34 -16.02 4.48
N CYS A 51 9.71 -17.06 5.22
CA CYS A 51 9.77 -17.02 6.68
C CYS A 51 11.07 -16.33 7.11
N LYS A 52 11.02 -15.40 8.06
CA LYS A 52 12.19 -14.68 8.59
C LYS A 52 12.86 -15.37 9.79
N ASN A 53 12.43 -16.59 10.16
CA ASN A 53 13.04 -17.30 11.30
C ASN A 53 14.42 -17.86 10.92
N LYS A 54 15.39 -17.84 11.85
CA LYS A 54 16.70 -18.52 11.65
C LYS A 54 16.41 -20.02 11.44
N GLY A 55 16.80 -20.58 10.29
CA GLY A 55 16.45 -21.96 9.87
C GLY A 55 15.32 -22.04 8.81
N GLY A 56 14.80 -20.90 8.34
CA GLY A 56 13.85 -20.85 7.24
C GLY A 56 12.54 -21.58 7.52
N CYS A 57 11.94 -22.10 6.47
CA CYS A 57 10.66 -22.79 6.49
C CYS A 57 10.75 -24.24 7.01
N GLU A 58 11.96 -24.78 7.12
CA GLU A 58 12.19 -26.20 7.34
C GLU A 58 12.39 -26.51 8.84
N GLU A 59 13.04 -25.61 9.58
CA GLU A 59 13.25 -25.76 11.03
C GLU A 59 12.31 -24.85 11.86
N GLY A 60 11.80 -23.77 11.28
CA GLY A 60 10.95 -22.78 11.96
C GLY A 60 9.45 -23.01 11.80
N ARG A 61 8.84 -23.85 12.66
CA ARG A 61 7.37 -23.98 12.76
C ARG A 61 6.75 -22.82 13.54
N CYS A 62 6.61 -21.66 12.90
CA CYS A 62 5.84 -20.56 13.51
C CYS A 62 4.40 -21.02 13.78
N ILE A 63 3.93 -20.81 15.01
CA ILE A 63 2.59 -21.18 15.43
C ILE A 63 1.57 -20.34 14.66
N VAL A 64 0.55 -21.00 14.11
CA VAL A 64 -0.56 -20.35 13.39
C VAL A 64 -1.82 -20.53 14.22
N ASP A 65 -2.25 -19.44 14.86
CA ASP A 65 -3.46 -19.35 15.70
C ASP A 65 -4.38 -18.21 15.23
N LYS A 66 -5.54 -18.04 15.85
CA LYS A 66 -6.53 -17.03 15.45
C LYS A 66 -5.98 -15.60 15.46
N THR A 67 -5.21 -15.25 16.48
CA THR A 67 -4.75 -13.88 16.81
C THR A 67 -3.47 -13.49 16.08
N HIS A 68 -2.59 -14.45 15.79
CA HIS A 68 -1.26 -14.27 15.22
C HIS A 68 -1.13 -14.88 13.82
N ARG A 69 -2.16 -15.53 13.23
CA ARG A 69 -2.11 -16.09 11.85
C ARG A 69 -1.62 -15.12 10.76
N ASN A 70 -1.73 -13.82 10.95
CA ASN A 70 -1.26 -12.83 9.97
C ASN A 70 0.22 -12.42 10.15
N GLN A 71 0.89 -12.96 11.16
CA GLN A 71 2.24 -12.60 11.57
C GLN A 71 3.04 -13.87 11.85
N CYS A 72 4.19 -14.07 11.21
CA CYS A 72 5.18 -15.00 11.77
C CYS A 72 5.94 -14.22 12.85
N ARG A 73 5.42 -14.26 14.09
CA ARG A 73 6.12 -13.77 15.28
C ARG A 73 7.01 -14.89 15.82
N TRP A 74 8.30 -14.63 15.88
CA TRP A 74 9.20 -15.28 16.83
C TRP A 74 9.21 -14.43 18.11
N ALA A 75 9.14 -15.05 19.29
CA ALA A 75 9.36 -14.39 20.57
C ALA A 75 10.44 -15.14 21.36
N PHE A 76 11.37 -14.36 21.93
CA PHE A 76 12.50 -14.70 22.82
C PHE A 76 13.68 -15.47 22.18
N LEU A 77 14.95 -15.05 22.20
CA LEU A 77 15.70 -14.07 22.98
C LEU A 77 16.67 -13.28 22.07
N ARG A 78 16.78 -11.99 22.36
CA ARG A 78 17.96 -11.18 22.01
C ARG A 78 19.06 -11.53 23.01
N SER A 79 19.97 -12.43 22.65
CA SER A 79 21.35 -12.47 23.16
C SER A 79 22.14 -13.55 22.43
N ILE A 80 23.44 -13.31 22.25
CA ILE A 80 24.45 -14.17 21.62
C ILE A 80 24.54 -14.03 20.08
N PHE A 81 25.69 -13.49 19.65
CA PHE A 81 26.17 -13.16 18.30
C PHE A 81 25.87 -11.74 17.78
N PRO A 82 26.76 -10.77 18.11
CA PRO A 82 26.93 -9.54 17.36
C PRO A 82 27.76 -9.81 16.09
N GLY A 83 27.36 -9.20 14.97
CA GLY A 83 28.12 -9.21 13.72
C GLY A 83 27.75 -10.34 12.76
N GLU A 84 27.00 -10.00 11.72
CA GLU A 84 27.11 -10.50 10.32
C GLU A 84 26.03 -9.78 9.46
N PRO A 85 26.28 -9.50 8.17
CA PRO A 85 25.54 -8.52 7.38
C PRO A 85 24.19 -9.05 6.91
N PHE A 86 23.18 -8.18 7.03
CA PHE A 86 21.77 -8.45 6.75
C PHE A 86 21.53 -8.60 5.24
N GLU A 87 21.52 -9.84 4.77
CA GLU A 87 21.22 -10.20 3.39
C GLU A 87 19.80 -9.80 2.98
N GLN A 88 19.76 -9.16 1.82
CA GLN A 88 18.59 -8.64 1.14
C GLN A 88 17.66 -9.77 0.69
N LEU A 89 16.45 -9.81 1.23
CA LEU A 89 15.33 -10.39 0.52
C LEU A 89 14.05 -9.60 0.85
N ASN A 90 13.36 -9.16 -0.20
CA ASN A 90 12.07 -8.48 -0.14
C ASN A 90 11.00 -9.39 0.49
N VAL A 91 10.96 -9.45 1.83
CA VAL A 91 9.96 -10.23 2.56
C VAL A 91 8.86 -9.29 3.07
N PHE A 92 7.88 -9.03 2.20
CA PHE A 92 6.59 -8.46 2.58
C PHE A 92 5.91 -9.41 3.58
N GLY A 93 5.80 -8.99 4.85
CA GLY A 93 4.96 -9.58 5.92
C GLY A 93 4.94 -11.11 5.97
N SER A 94 5.74 -11.71 6.85
CA SER A 94 5.87 -13.16 6.97
C SER A 94 4.51 -13.84 7.24
N ARG A 95 3.91 -14.39 6.17
CA ARG A 95 2.73 -15.28 6.18
C ARG A 95 3.08 -16.66 5.62
N ALA A 96 4.37 -16.93 5.43
CA ALA A 96 4.90 -18.14 4.82
C ALA A 96 4.44 -19.40 5.56
N CYS A 97 4.59 -19.41 6.89
CA CYS A 97 4.19 -20.56 7.70
C CYS A 97 2.68 -20.81 7.67
N ARG A 98 1.86 -19.76 7.49
CA ARG A 98 0.41 -19.93 7.29
C ARG A 98 0.11 -20.58 5.94
N LEU A 99 0.74 -20.13 4.85
CA LEU A 99 0.51 -20.72 3.52
C LEU A 99 1.00 -22.17 3.48
N ARG A 100 2.18 -22.43 4.04
CA ARG A 100 2.72 -23.78 4.16
C ARG A 100 1.78 -24.68 4.96
N LYS A 101 1.33 -24.23 6.13
CA LYS A 101 0.35 -24.98 6.92
C LYS A 101 -0.94 -25.25 6.15
N CYS A 102 -1.46 -24.29 5.38
CA CYS A 102 -2.62 -24.55 4.51
C CYS A 102 -2.36 -25.70 3.53
N LEU A 103 -1.19 -25.74 2.89
CA LEU A 103 -0.81 -26.79 1.94
C LEU A 103 -0.57 -28.14 2.64
N GLU A 104 0.18 -28.15 3.74
CA GLU A 104 0.52 -29.34 4.53
C GLU A 104 -0.72 -30.08 5.04
N ILE A 105 -1.72 -29.33 5.49
CA ILE A 105 -2.98 -29.93 5.98
C ILE A 105 -3.96 -30.27 4.85
N GLY A 106 -3.60 -30.04 3.59
CA GLY A 106 -4.35 -30.49 2.42
C GLY A 106 -5.34 -29.50 1.81
N MET A 107 -5.15 -28.17 1.95
CA MET A 107 -5.92 -27.23 1.12
C MET A 107 -5.56 -27.43 -0.36
N ASN A 108 -6.55 -27.76 -1.18
CA ASN A 108 -6.38 -28.07 -2.59
C ASN A 108 -6.22 -26.78 -3.42
N LYS A 109 -5.02 -26.56 -3.95
CA LYS A 109 -4.71 -25.41 -4.83
C LYS A 109 -5.48 -25.47 -6.16
N GLU A 110 -5.75 -26.66 -6.69
CA GLU A 110 -6.47 -26.87 -7.94
C GLU A 110 -7.97 -26.53 -7.81
N ALA A 111 -8.51 -26.59 -6.59
CA ALA A 111 -9.88 -26.15 -6.32
C ALA A 111 -10.03 -24.61 -6.39
N VAL A 112 -8.93 -23.86 -6.49
CA VAL A 112 -8.96 -22.40 -6.65
C VAL A 112 -9.25 -22.07 -8.11
N GLN A 113 -10.53 -21.89 -8.43
CA GLN A 113 -10.95 -21.45 -9.75
C GLN A 113 -10.29 -20.12 -10.14
N HIS A 114 -9.95 -20.00 -11.44
CA HIS A 114 -9.55 -18.75 -12.08
C HIS A 114 -10.63 -17.66 -11.87
N GLU A 115 -10.26 -16.40 -12.02
CA GLU A 115 -11.22 -15.32 -11.81
C GLU A 115 -12.45 -15.55 -12.68
N ARG A 116 -13.63 -15.40 -12.08
CA ARG A 116 -14.81 -15.09 -12.89
C ARG A 116 -14.43 -13.77 -13.55
N GLY A 117 -14.48 -13.70 -14.89
CA GLY A 117 -14.17 -12.48 -15.64
C GLY A 117 -14.83 -11.25 -15.00
N PRO A 118 -14.30 -10.05 -15.23
CA PRO A 118 -14.76 -8.85 -14.54
C PRO A 118 -16.29 -8.81 -14.55
N ARG A 119 -16.93 -8.93 -13.38
CA ARG A 119 -18.38 -8.70 -13.27
C ARG A 119 -18.65 -7.35 -13.94
N ASN A 120 -19.80 -7.14 -14.59
CA ASN A 120 -20.12 -5.86 -15.24
C ASN A 120 -19.86 -4.62 -14.34
N SER A 121 -19.89 -4.79 -13.01
CA SER A 121 -19.45 -3.81 -12.01
C SER A 121 -17.96 -3.44 -12.05
N SER A 122 -17.07 -4.39 -12.36
CA SER A 122 -15.62 -4.23 -12.49
C SER A 122 -15.23 -3.50 -13.78
N LEU A 123 -15.93 -3.74 -14.89
CA LEU A 123 -15.78 -2.95 -16.12
C LEU A 123 -16.25 -1.50 -15.91
N ARG A 124 -17.38 -1.30 -15.22
CA ARG A 124 -17.80 0.04 -14.77
C ARG A 124 -16.76 0.72 -13.90
N ARG A 125 -16.12 -0.02 -12.98
CA ARG A 125 -15.04 0.49 -12.11
C ARG A 125 -13.75 0.78 -12.87
N GLN A 126 -13.40 -0.01 -13.89
CA GLN A 126 -12.26 0.27 -14.78
C GLN A 126 -12.52 1.51 -15.65
N ASN A 127 -13.74 1.68 -16.15
CA ASN A 127 -14.12 2.90 -16.88
C ASN A 127 -14.14 4.12 -15.94
N LEU A 128 -14.62 4.00 -14.70
CA LEU A 128 -14.52 5.04 -13.68
C LEU A 128 -13.08 5.37 -13.27
N LEU A 129 -12.15 4.40 -13.31
CA LEU A 129 -10.72 4.62 -13.05
C LEU A 129 -10.02 5.34 -14.20
N LEU A 130 -10.46 5.12 -15.44
CA LEU A 130 -9.97 5.86 -16.61
C LEU A 130 -10.51 7.29 -16.64
N GLU A 131 -11.77 7.49 -16.22
CA GLU A 131 -12.39 8.82 -16.24
C GLU A 131 -12.06 9.65 -14.99
N HIS A 132 -11.92 9.07 -13.79
CA HIS A 132 -11.77 9.79 -12.52
C HIS A 132 -10.62 9.21 -11.65
N PRO A 133 -9.37 9.69 -11.80
CA PRO A 133 -8.20 9.21 -11.05
C PRO A 133 -8.28 9.39 -9.52
N ARG A 134 -9.14 10.30 -9.05
CA ARG A 134 -9.24 10.68 -7.62
C ARG A 134 -9.85 9.59 -6.71
N LEU A 135 -10.49 8.56 -7.26
CA LEU A 135 -11.12 7.48 -6.47
C LEU A 135 -10.20 6.25 -6.27
N ALA A 136 -9.03 6.22 -6.90
CA ALA A 136 -8.09 5.09 -6.82
C ALA A 136 -7.32 5.00 -5.49
N LEU A 137 -7.40 6.02 -4.63
CA LEU A 137 -6.63 6.14 -3.39
C LEU A 137 -7.38 5.75 -2.11
N SER A 138 -8.58 5.13 -2.20
CA SER A 138 -9.19 4.53 -1.01
C SER A 138 -8.82 3.04 -0.91
N PRO A 139 -7.87 2.64 -0.04
CA PRO A 139 -7.81 1.26 0.39
C PRO A 139 -8.99 1.03 1.32
N ASP A 140 -9.99 0.33 0.80
CA ASP A 140 -11.10 -0.22 1.59
C ASP A 140 -10.51 -1.24 2.59
N LEU A 141 -10.05 -0.74 3.73
CA LEU A 141 -9.78 -1.50 4.93
C LEU A 141 -10.97 -1.27 5.85
N GLY A 142 -11.91 -2.22 5.80
CA GLY A 142 -12.99 -2.24 6.77
C GLY A 142 -12.45 -2.27 8.20
N SER A 143 -12.88 -1.27 8.97
CA SER A 143 -13.39 -1.45 10.32
C SER A 143 -14.29 -0.24 10.61
N ASP A 144 -15.60 -0.42 10.48
CA ASP A 144 -16.59 0.45 11.11
C ASP A 144 -16.38 0.39 12.62
N SER A 145 -15.93 1.49 13.21
CA SER A 145 -16.21 1.92 14.58
C SER A 145 -15.70 3.36 14.72
N ASP A 146 -16.57 4.23 15.24
CA ASP A 146 -16.41 5.66 15.52
C ASP A 146 -16.43 6.63 14.33
N ALA A 147 -17.64 6.79 13.77
CA ALA A 147 -18.05 8.06 13.19
C ALA A 147 -18.24 9.11 14.31
N SER A 148 -17.13 9.73 14.72
CA SER A 148 -17.18 11.09 15.25
C SER A 148 -17.41 12.07 14.09
N PRO A 149 -18.08 13.23 14.31
CA PRO A 149 -18.29 14.24 13.27
C PRO A 149 -16.94 14.70 12.68
N PRO A 150 -16.91 15.39 11.51
CA PRO A 150 -15.66 15.93 10.96
C PRO A 150 -15.15 17.05 11.88
N CYS A 151 -14.51 16.65 12.96
CA CYS A 151 -13.69 17.48 13.80
C CYS A 151 -12.53 17.91 12.91
N MET A 152 -12.31 19.22 12.81
CA MET A 152 -11.25 19.87 12.04
C MET A 152 -9.93 19.07 12.17
N GLU A 153 -9.62 18.21 11.19
CA GLU A 153 -8.39 17.41 11.23
C GLU A 153 -7.21 18.40 11.23
N LYS A 154 -6.35 18.33 12.26
CA LYS A 154 -5.21 19.25 12.36
C LYS A 154 -4.25 18.97 11.21
N LEU A 155 -3.72 20.02 10.58
CA LEU A 155 -2.84 19.89 9.41
C LEU A 155 -1.66 18.92 9.65
N PRO A 156 -0.98 18.92 10.82
CA PRO A 156 0.10 17.96 11.10
C PRO A 156 -0.33 16.50 11.09
N GLU A 157 -1.56 16.19 11.53
CA GLU A 157 -2.09 14.82 11.59
C GLU A 157 -2.38 14.29 10.18
N VAL A 158 -2.97 15.15 9.33
CA VAL A 158 -3.17 14.86 7.91
C VAL A 158 -1.82 14.65 7.24
N ALA A 159 -0.88 15.59 7.41
CA ALA A 159 0.48 15.53 6.89
C ALA A 159 1.20 14.22 7.26
N ALA A 160 1.12 13.78 8.52
CA ALA A 160 1.70 12.51 8.95
C ALA A 160 1.10 11.30 8.21
N ARG A 161 -0.23 11.25 8.06
CA ARG A 161 -0.90 10.19 7.27
C ARG A 161 -0.45 10.20 5.81
N VAL A 162 -0.30 11.39 5.21
CA VAL A 162 0.23 11.53 3.84
C VAL A 162 1.63 10.92 3.75
N PHE A 163 2.49 11.18 4.73
CA PHE A 163 3.87 10.70 4.73
C PHE A 163 3.95 9.17 4.74
N PHE A 164 3.13 8.50 5.57
CA PHE A 164 3.07 7.03 5.57
C PHE A 164 2.48 6.45 4.29
N GLN A 165 1.51 7.14 3.67
CA GLN A 165 1.01 6.77 2.35
C GLN A 165 2.09 6.91 1.27
N LEU A 166 2.92 7.97 1.34
CA LEU A 166 4.04 8.18 0.44
C LEU A 166 5.08 7.05 0.55
N ILE A 167 5.50 6.67 1.77
CA ILE A 167 6.41 5.53 1.99
C ILE A 167 5.84 4.25 1.40
N THR A 168 4.54 4.05 1.53
CA THR A 168 3.87 2.88 0.96
C THR A 168 3.89 2.93 -0.56
N TRP A 169 3.60 4.09 -1.15
CA TRP A 169 3.60 4.29 -2.60
C TRP A 169 4.99 4.07 -3.24
N THR A 170 6.06 4.59 -2.63
CA THR A 170 7.43 4.46 -3.19
C THR A 170 7.85 2.99 -3.28
N ARG A 171 7.50 2.16 -2.29
CA ARG A 171 7.78 0.71 -2.28
C ARG A 171 7.12 -0.07 -3.42
N TYR A 172 6.08 0.47 -4.05
CA TYR A 172 5.40 -0.16 -5.19
C TYR A 172 5.82 0.41 -6.55
N GLN A 173 6.71 1.40 -6.59
CA GLN A 173 7.25 1.91 -7.84
C GLN A 173 8.32 0.95 -8.35
N LEU A 174 8.04 0.24 -9.45
CA LEU A 174 8.89 -0.84 -9.96
C LEU A 174 10.37 -0.45 -10.11
N PRO A 175 10.74 0.70 -10.72
CA PRO A 175 12.14 1.08 -10.84
C PRO A 175 12.85 1.33 -9.50
N PHE A 176 12.12 1.85 -8.51
CA PHE A 176 12.63 2.10 -7.16
C PHE A 176 12.71 0.81 -6.34
N ALA A 177 11.69 -0.05 -6.44
CA ALA A 177 11.62 -1.32 -5.73
C ALA A 177 12.71 -2.33 -6.16
N CYS A 178 13.26 -2.16 -7.35
CA CYS A 178 14.38 -2.94 -7.87
C CYS A 178 15.76 -2.47 -7.37
N LEU A 179 15.87 -1.31 -6.72
CA LEU A 179 17.14 -0.83 -6.17
C LEU A 179 17.52 -1.62 -4.90
N PRO A 180 18.83 -1.78 -4.59
CA PRO A 180 19.28 -2.28 -3.29
C PRO A 180 18.70 -1.45 -2.13
N LEU A 181 18.41 -2.05 -0.98
CA LEU A 181 17.76 -1.36 0.14
C LEU A 181 18.51 -0.09 0.59
N GLU A 182 19.84 -0.16 0.66
CA GLU A 182 20.67 0.99 1.00
C GLU A 182 20.48 2.14 0.00
N ARG A 183 20.42 1.82 -1.30
CA ARG A 183 20.14 2.79 -2.36
C ARG A 183 18.70 3.30 -2.28
N GLN A 184 17.71 2.46 -1.97
CA GLN A 184 16.33 2.91 -1.74
C GLN A 184 16.25 3.94 -0.60
N ILE A 185 16.91 3.66 0.52
CA ILE A 185 16.94 4.57 1.68
C ILE A 185 17.63 5.88 1.30
N ALA A 186 18.82 5.80 0.69
CA ALA A 186 19.57 6.98 0.27
C ALA A 186 18.78 7.84 -0.74
N THR A 187 18.20 7.22 -1.78
CA THR A 187 17.38 7.90 -2.77
C THR A 187 16.14 8.53 -2.12
N PHE A 188 15.42 7.79 -1.26
CA PHE A 188 14.25 8.33 -0.57
C PHE A 188 14.61 9.51 0.34
N GLN A 189 15.71 9.41 1.12
CA GLN A 189 16.19 10.49 1.97
C GLN A 189 16.47 11.79 1.19
N GLN A 190 16.88 11.67 -0.08
CA GLN A 190 17.18 12.81 -0.95
C GLN A 190 15.95 13.41 -1.65
N CYS A 191 14.87 12.63 -1.85
CA CYS A 191 13.71 13.06 -2.63
C CYS A 191 12.40 13.17 -1.84
N TRP A 192 12.32 12.64 -0.62
CA TRP A 192 11.08 12.64 0.16
C TRP A 192 10.49 14.03 0.41
N PRO A 193 11.25 15.14 0.60
CA PRO A 193 10.63 16.45 0.83
C PRO A 193 9.83 16.93 -0.38
N ALA A 194 10.42 16.85 -1.57
CA ALA A 194 9.75 17.21 -2.83
C ALA A 194 8.56 16.30 -3.11
N LEU A 195 8.72 14.98 -2.92
CA LEU A 195 7.63 14.02 -3.07
C LEU A 195 6.48 14.29 -2.10
N PHE A 196 6.80 14.67 -0.87
CA PHE A 196 5.83 14.95 0.17
C PHE A 196 4.99 16.18 -0.17
N VAL A 197 5.64 17.29 -0.54
CA VAL A 197 4.97 18.52 -1.00
C VAL A 197 4.07 18.24 -2.19
N LEU A 198 4.57 17.55 -3.23
CA LEU A 198 3.78 17.18 -4.41
C LEU A 198 2.57 16.29 -4.08
N THR A 199 2.70 15.40 -3.10
CA THR A 199 1.61 14.50 -2.66
C THR A 199 0.59 15.25 -1.81
N CYS A 200 1.02 16.21 -1.01
CA CYS A 200 0.13 17.07 -0.25
C CYS A 200 -0.64 18.04 -1.15
N GLY A 201 0.03 18.64 -2.15
CA GLY A 201 -0.58 19.58 -3.09
C GLY A 201 -1.67 18.97 -3.99
N GLU A 202 -1.68 17.65 -4.17
CA GLU A 202 -2.78 16.95 -4.87
C GLU A 202 -4.08 16.94 -4.05
N ARG A 203 -4.01 17.19 -2.72
CA ARG A 203 -5.18 17.18 -1.83
C ARG A 203 -5.74 18.60 -1.63
N PRO A 204 -7.05 18.78 -1.76
CA PRO A 204 -7.68 20.11 -1.63
C PRO A 204 -7.69 20.66 -0.19
N PHE A 205 -7.39 19.83 0.81
CA PHE A 205 -7.43 20.21 2.23
C PHE A 205 -6.10 20.75 2.77
N ILE A 206 -5.05 20.79 1.95
CA ILE A 206 -3.75 21.36 2.32
C ILE A 206 -3.45 22.47 1.32
N SER A 207 -3.62 23.72 1.77
CA SER A 207 -3.38 24.92 0.97
C SER A 207 -2.25 25.77 1.54
N SER A 208 -1.70 26.64 0.69
CA SER A 208 -0.75 27.69 1.05
C SER A 208 -1.23 28.51 2.27
N GLN A 209 -2.50 28.90 2.28
CA GLN A 209 -3.11 29.67 3.37
C GLN A 209 -3.17 28.89 4.69
N GLN A 210 -3.55 27.60 4.65
CA GLN A 210 -3.58 26.76 5.86
C GLN A 210 -2.18 26.53 6.43
N ILE A 211 -1.18 26.37 5.57
CA ILE A 211 0.22 26.23 6.00
C ILE A 211 0.69 27.52 6.69
N LEU A 212 0.40 28.69 6.11
CA LEU A 212 0.76 29.98 6.71
C LEU A 212 0.09 30.21 8.07
N ALA A 213 -1.14 29.71 8.23
CA ALA A 213 -1.90 29.80 9.48
C ALA A 213 -1.37 28.92 10.62
N GLU A 214 -0.53 27.92 10.34
CA GLU A 214 0.06 27.08 11.39
C GLU A 214 1.06 27.85 12.26
N SER A 215 0.99 27.58 13.56
CA SER A 215 1.92 28.11 14.56
C SER A 215 3.18 27.25 14.60
N THR A 216 4.33 27.87 14.33
CA THR A 216 5.63 27.19 14.33
C THR A 216 6.77 28.20 14.50
N ASP A 217 7.86 27.78 15.14
CA ASP A 217 9.08 28.57 15.28
C ASP A 217 9.89 28.62 13.96
N PHE A 218 9.62 27.69 13.03
CA PHE A 218 10.31 27.56 11.73
C PHE A 218 9.70 28.48 10.66
N LEU A 219 9.72 29.80 10.89
CA LEU A 219 9.03 30.78 10.06
C LEU A 219 9.53 30.83 8.61
N LYS A 220 10.85 30.65 8.41
CA LYS A 220 11.46 30.68 7.07
C LYS A 220 11.04 29.46 6.26
N GLU A 221 11.18 28.27 6.82
CA GLU A 221 10.80 27.01 6.19
C GLU A 221 9.30 26.96 5.93
N LYS A 222 8.49 27.52 6.85
CA LYS A 222 7.04 27.67 6.65
C LYS A 222 6.75 28.49 5.39
N ALA A 223 7.41 29.63 5.21
CA ALA A 223 7.22 30.48 4.05
C ALA A 223 7.66 29.79 2.75
N GLU A 224 8.81 29.11 2.75
CA GLU A 224 9.30 28.36 1.59
C GLU A 224 8.32 27.24 1.17
N VAL A 225 7.79 26.50 2.14
CA VAL A 225 6.78 25.45 1.87
C VAL A 225 5.49 26.08 1.35
N ALA A 226 5.00 27.16 1.97
CA ALA A 226 3.78 27.84 1.51
C ALA A 226 3.90 28.35 0.06
N GLU A 227 5.06 28.90 -0.32
CA GLU A 227 5.34 29.35 -1.69
C GLU A 227 5.27 28.19 -2.70
N CYS A 228 5.77 27.00 -2.31
CA CYS A 228 5.66 25.81 -3.16
C CYS A 228 4.19 25.42 -3.40
N PHE A 229 3.34 25.53 -2.38
CA PHE A 229 1.89 25.27 -2.52
C PHE A 229 1.20 26.32 -3.38
N GLU A 230 1.52 27.60 -3.20
CA GLU A 230 0.97 28.70 -4.01
C GLU A 230 1.30 28.50 -5.50
N LYS A 231 2.54 28.09 -5.81
CA LYS A 231 2.94 27.73 -7.18
C LYS A 231 2.09 26.59 -7.74
N MET A 232 1.93 25.48 -7.01
CA MET A 232 1.09 24.35 -7.44
C MET A 232 -0.38 24.76 -7.63
N GLU A 233 -0.93 25.57 -6.72
CA GLU A 233 -2.30 26.10 -6.78
C GLU A 233 -2.50 26.98 -8.04
N SER A 234 -1.50 27.79 -8.37
CA SER A 234 -1.51 28.66 -9.57
C SER A 234 -1.44 27.86 -10.87
N LEU A 235 -0.63 26.80 -10.91
CA LEU A 235 -0.46 25.94 -12.09
C LEU A 235 -1.68 25.06 -12.36
N ARG A 236 -2.50 24.81 -11.33
CA ARG A 236 -3.68 23.94 -11.37
C ARG A 236 -3.37 22.61 -12.01
N LEU A 237 -2.38 21.92 -11.44
CA LEU A 237 -1.91 20.63 -11.94
C LEU A 237 -3.04 19.60 -11.96
N ASP A 238 -3.16 18.87 -13.06
CA ASP A 238 -4.05 17.74 -13.17
C ASP A 238 -3.44 16.48 -12.53
N ALA A 239 -4.25 15.42 -12.40
CA ALA A 239 -3.83 14.18 -11.76
C ALA A 239 -2.65 13.49 -12.48
N ARG A 240 -2.53 13.67 -13.80
CA ARG A 240 -1.45 13.07 -14.59
C ARG A 240 -0.16 13.85 -14.39
N GLU A 241 -0.21 15.18 -14.37
CA GLU A 241 0.94 16.03 -14.06
C GLU A 241 1.47 15.72 -12.65
N HIS A 242 0.60 15.64 -11.65
CA HIS A 242 0.98 15.22 -10.29
C HIS A 242 1.67 13.85 -10.28
N ALA A 243 1.13 12.86 -10.99
CA ALA A 243 1.72 11.53 -11.05
C ALA A 243 3.10 11.53 -11.74
N MET A 244 3.26 12.29 -12.83
CA MET A 244 4.51 12.39 -13.58
C MET A 244 5.58 13.15 -12.80
N LEU A 245 5.23 14.26 -12.15
CA LEU A 245 6.12 15.03 -11.28
C LEU A 245 6.58 14.20 -10.06
N ARG A 246 5.68 13.43 -9.43
CA ARG A 246 6.07 12.52 -8.34
C ARG A 246 7.04 11.44 -8.82
N THR A 247 6.78 10.85 -9.99
CA THR A 247 7.66 9.82 -10.55
C THR A 247 9.02 10.42 -10.94
N TYR A 248 9.02 11.62 -11.51
CA TYR A 248 10.24 12.36 -11.83
C TYR A 248 11.05 12.67 -10.58
N ALA A 249 10.43 13.21 -9.52
CA ALA A 249 11.10 13.52 -8.25
C ALA A 249 11.75 12.29 -7.61
N LEU A 250 11.10 11.11 -7.70
CA LEU A 250 11.64 9.84 -7.22
C LEU A 250 12.86 9.35 -8.02
N MET A 251 12.88 9.63 -9.32
CA MET A 251 13.81 9.06 -10.29
C MET A 251 14.78 10.09 -10.89
N LYS A 252 14.84 11.30 -10.35
CA LYS A 252 15.50 12.48 -10.95
C LYS A 252 16.95 12.24 -11.37
N ASP A 253 17.67 11.39 -10.63
CA ASP A 253 19.09 11.09 -10.83
C ASP A 253 19.32 9.84 -11.73
N THR A 254 18.28 9.37 -12.43
CA THR A 254 18.35 8.21 -13.32
C THR A 254 18.13 8.61 -14.78
N PRO A 255 18.63 7.82 -15.75
CA PRO A 255 18.35 8.06 -17.17
C PRO A 255 16.84 8.13 -17.49
N SER A 256 16.02 7.43 -16.71
CA SER A 256 14.56 7.44 -16.83
C SER A 256 13.93 8.82 -16.57
N ALA A 257 14.61 9.73 -15.84
CA ALA A 257 14.13 11.09 -15.60
C ALA A 257 13.96 11.88 -16.90
N TYR A 258 14.90 11.74 -17.84
CA TYR A 258 14.84 12.42 -19.15
C TYR A 258 13.60 11.96 -19.93
N GLN A 259 13.34 10.66 -19.95
CA GLN A 259 12.16 10.11 -20.63
C GLN A 259 10.86 10.63 -20.02
N LEU A 260 10.78 10.73 -18.69
CA LEU A 260 9.62 11.31 -18.00
C LEU A 260 9.44 12.78 -18.34
N GLY A 261 10.53 13.55 -18.42
CA GLY A 261 10.50 14.95 -18.86
C GLY A 261 9.95 15.11 -20.28
N PHE A 262 10.42 14.31 -21.24
CA PHE A 262 9.89 14.32 -22.61
C PHE A 262 8.41 13.93 -22.67
N GLN A 263 8.00 12.92 -21.90
CA GLN A 263 6.60 12.53 -21.81
C GLN A 263 5.73 13.68 -21.25
N LEU A 264 6.22 14.43 -20.25
CA LEU A 264 5.49 15.54 -19.65
C LEU A 264 5.36 16.70 -20.63
N ALA A 265 6.45 17.06 -21.31
CA ALA A 265 6.45 18.08 -22.35
C ALA A 265 5.47 17.73 -23.49
N ALA A 266 5.50 16.49 -23.98
CA ALA A 266 4.56 16.02 -25.00
C ALA A 266 3.10 16.06 -24.51
N TYR A 267 2.87 15.70 -23.24
CA TYR A 267 1.54 15.79 -22.63
C TYR A 267 1.02 17.24 -22.61
N HIS A 268 1.85 18.20 -22.19
CA HIS A 268 1.48 19.62 -22.16
C HIS A 268 1.16 20.15 -23.56
N GLN A 269 1.93 19.78 -24.58
CA GLN A 269 1.66 20.20 -25.97
C GLN A 269 0.30 19.69 -26.48
N VAL A 270 -0.16 18.52 -26.02
CA VAL A 270 -1.43 17.94 -26.47
C VAL A 270 -2.62 18.48 -25.68
N VAL A 271 -2.51 18.53 -24.35
CA VAL A 271 -3.62 18.85 -23.44
C VAL A 271 -3.71 20.34 -23.13
N HIS A 272 -2.58 21.02 -22.98
CA HIS A 272 -2.51 22.44 -22.62
C HIS A 272 -2.04 23.30 -23.81
N ARG A 273 -2.64 23.09 -24.99
CA ARG A 273 -2.30 23.81 -26.24
C ARG A 273 -2.36 25.35 -26.11
N ALA A 274 -3.22 25.85 -25.24
CA ALA A 274 -3.38 27.27 -24.99
C ALA A 274 -2.24 27.88 -24.14
N ASP A 275 -1.41 27.04 -23.50
CA ASP A 275 -0.27 27.47 -22.67
C ASP A 275 1.02 26.76 -23.12
N PRO A 276 1.65 27.21 -24.23
CA PRO A 276 2.81 26.55 -24.81
C PRO A 276 4.05 26.58 -23.90
N LEU A 277 4.08 27.47 -22.89
CA LEU A 277 5.17 27.57 -21.91
C LEU A 277 4.88 26.80 -20.62
N ARG A 278 3.77 26.04 -20.52
CA ARG A 278 3.38 25.32 -19.31
C ARG A 278 4.48 24.39 -18.77
N PHE A 279 5.27 23.78 -19.64
CA PHE A 279 6.38 22.91 -19.21
C PHE A 279 7.50 23.65 -18.47
N LEU A 280 7.68 24.95 -18.73
CA LEU A 280 8.72 25.77 -18.09
C LEU A 280 8.26 26.44 -16.79
N LYS A 281 6.95 26.53 -16.58
CA LYS A 281 6.34 27.09 -15.37
C LYS A 281 6.30 26.04 -14.26
#